data_AF-A0AAD6YHK0-F1
#
_entry.id   AF-A0AAD6YHK0-F1
#
_cell.length_a   1.000
_cell.length_b   1.000
_cell.length_c   1.000
_cell.angle_alpha   90.00
_cell.angle_beta   90.00
_cell.angle_gamma   90.00
#
_symmetry.space_group_name_H-M   'P 1'
#
loop_
_entity.id
_entity.type
_entity.pdbx_description
1 polymer ?
#
loop_
_entity_poly.entity_id
_entity_poly.type
_entity_poly.pdbx_seq_one_letter_code
_entity_poly.pdbx_strand_id
1 'polypeptide(L)' 'VYSSVHRVDGIGRVLRQQHLIKRREYQVPQPHALWHIDGHHKLILWGIMLHGIADG' A
#
# COMPACT_ATOMS: atom_id res chain seq x y z
N VAL A 1 15.73 17.85 -0.81
CA VAL A 1 15.61 16.40 -0.52
C VAL A 1 14.89 15.65 -1.64
N TYR A 2 13.67 16.05 -2.03
CA TYR A 2 12.96 15.44 -3.17
C TYR A 2 13.72 15.46 -4.51
N SER A 3 14.42 16.56 -4.81
CA SER A 3 15.18 16.73 -6.05
C SER A 3 16.30 15.70 -6.25
N SER A 4 16.96 15.24 -5.17
CA SER A 4 18.03 14.26 -5.26
C SER A 4 17.49 12.85 -5.54
N VAL A 5 16.38 12.47 -4.89
CA VAL A 5 15.72 11.17 -5.12
C VAL A 5 15.20 11.07 -6.56
N HIS A 6 14.64 12.16 -7.09
CA HIS A 6 14.15 12.19 -8.47
C HIS A 6 15.22 12.00 -9.55
N ARG A 7 16.48 12.36 -9.26
CA ARG A 7 17.59 12.25 -10.23
C ARG A 7 18.12 10.81 -10.31
N VAL A 8 18.04 10.05 -9.23
CA VAL A 8 18.59 8.69 -9.14
C VAL A 8 17.51 7.63 -9.43
N ASP A 9 16.26 7.86 -9.03
CA ASP A 9 15.19 6.85 -9.10
C ASP A 9 14.20 7.11 -10.26
N GLY A 10 14.72 7.24 -11.48
CA GLY A 10 13.90 7.43 -12.69
C GLY A 10 12.96 6.24 -12.94
N ILE A 11 13.46 5.02 -12.71
CA ILE A 11 12.71 3.76 -12.86
C ILE A 11 11.65 3.62 -11.77
N GLY A 12 12.00 3.84 -10.49
CA GLY A 12 11.02 3.77 -9.39
C GLY A 12 9.93 4.83 -9.51
N ARG A 13 10.20 5.98 -10.13
CA ARG A 13 9.16 6.97 -10.48
C ARG A 13 8.16 6.41 -11.48
N VAL A 14 8.64 5.80 -12.58
CA VAL A 14 7.77 5.19 -13.60
C VAL A 14 6.96 4.05 -12.99
N LEU A 15 7.60 3.18 -12.19
CA LEU A 15 6.91 2.08 -11.53
C LEU A 15 5.82 2.56 -10.55
N ARG A 16 6.08 3.61 -9.77
CA ARG A 16 5.07 4.20 -8.86
C ARG A 16 3.94 4.89 -9.63
N GLN A 17 4.25 5.54 -10.76
CA GLN A 17 3.24 6.14 -11.63
C GLN A 17 2.40 5.08 -12.35
N GLN A 18 2.99 3.94 -12.73
CA GLN A 18 2.25 2.79 -13.29
C GLN A 18 1.36 2.11 -12.25
N HIS A 19 1.78 2.07 -10.98
CA HIS A 19 0.97 1.60 -9.84
C HIS A 19 0.07 2.71 -9.27
N LEU A 20 -0.65 3.43 -10.13
CA LEU A 20 -1.78 4.24 -9.67
C LEU A 20 -2.85 3.30 -9.12
N ILE A 21 -2.67 2.86 -7.88
CA ILE A 21 -3.65 2.11 -7.11
C ILE A 21 -4.89 3.00 -7.09
N LYS A 22 -5.91 2.61 -7.88
CA LYS A 22 -7.22 3.23 -7.81
C LYS A 22 -7.80 2.87 -6.46
N ARG A 23 -7.60 3.75 -5.47
CA ARG A 23 -8.24 3.64 -4.17
C ARG A 23 -9.74 3.71 -4.40
N ARG A 24 -10.46 2.69 -3.94
CA ARG A 24 -11.92 2.72 -3.91
C ARG A 24 -12.33 3.58 -2.73
N GLU A 25 -13.30 4.46 -2.96
CA GLU A 25 -14.02 5.12 -1.89
C GLU A 25 -15.18 4.22 -1.50
N TYR A 26 -15.20 3.78 -0.25
CA TYR A 26 -16.26 2.91 0.27
C TYR A 26 -17.27 3.76 1.01
N GLN A 27 -18.54 3.64 0.65
CA GLN A 27 -19.64 4.16 1.46
C GLN A 27 -20.26 2.98 2.20
N VAL A 28 -20.00 2.91 3.50
CA VAL A 28 -20.51 1.86 4.37
C VAL A 28 -21.71 2.35 5.17
N PRO A 29 -22.75 1.51 5.35
CA PRO A 29 -23.97 1.92 6.04
C PRO A 29 -23.80 2.05 7.57
N GLN A 30 -22.79 1.41 8.15
CA GLN A 30 -22.55 1.37 9.61
C GLN A 30 -21.12 0.91 9.93
N PRO A 31 -20.58 1.24 11.13
CA PRO A 31 -19.34 0.62 11.63
C PRO A 31 -19.41 -0.91 11.59
N HIS A 32 -18.28 -1.58 11.40
CA HIS A 32 -18.17 -3.04 11.19
C HIS A 32 -18.74 -3.60 9.89
N ALA A 33 -19.20 -2.76 8.95
CA ALA A 33 -19.69 -3.23 7.65
C ALA A 33 -18.55 -3.55 6.65
N LEU A 34 -17.35 -3.02 6.87
CA LEU A 34 -16.19 -3.26 6.01
C LEU A 34 -14.91 -3.39 6.84
N TRP A 35 -14.20 -4.49 6.64
CA TRP A 35 -12.90 -4.72 7.27
C TRP A 35 -11.81 -4.72 6.21
N HIS A 36 -10.81 -3.88 6.41
CA HIS A 36 -9.58 -3.87 5.63
C HIS A 36 -8.59 -4.84 6.26
N ILE A 37 -8.07 -5.78 5.46
CA ILE A 37 -7.00 -6.70 5.85
C ILE A 37 -5.86 -6.53 4.85
N ASP A 38 -4.66 -6.22 5.33
CA ASP A 38 -3.48 -6.08 4.49
C ASP A 38 -2.30 -6.90 5.02
N GLY A 39 -1.51 -7.44 4.09
CA GLY A 39 -0.38 -8.32 4.36
C GLY A 39 0.96 -7.69 3.97
N HIS A 40 1.88 -7.61 4.92
CA HIS A 40 3.24 -7.16 4.68
C HIS A 40 4.21 -8.34 4.48
N HIS A 41 4.59 -8.58 3.24
CA HIS A 41 5.40 -9.74 2.84
C HIS A 41 6.91 -9.47 2.72
N LYS A 42 7.42 -8.28 3.06
CA LYS A 42 8.86 -8.00 2.84
C LYS A 42 9.80 -8.92 3.64
N LEU A 43 9.32 -9.50 4.73
CA LEU A 43 10.08 -10.40 5.59
C LEU A 43 9.80 -11.89 5.29
N ILE A 44 9.11 -12.21 4.19
CA ILE A 44 8.74 -13.59 3.87
C ILE A 44 9.94 -14.52 3.69
N LEU A 45 11.08 -13.99 3.22
CA LEU A 45 12.35 -14.72 3.11
C LEU A 45 12.89 -15.21 4.47
N TRP A 46 12.41 -14.61 5.57
CA TRP A 46 12.80 -14.92 6.94
C TRP A 46 11.67 -15.68 7.66
N GLY A 47 10.63 -16.08 6.92
CA GLY A 47 9.46 -16.76 7.46
C GLY A 47 8.48 -15.85 8.20
N ILE A 48 8.62 -14.53 8.10
CA ILE A 48 7.78 -13.57 8.83
C ILE A 48 6.85 -12.82 7.87
N MET A 49 5.57 -12.79 8.22
CA MET A 49 4.52 -12.11 7.49
C MET A 49 3.64 -11.37 8.51
N LEU A 50 3.47 -10.07 8.32
CA LEU A 50 2.68 -9.25 9.23
C LEU A 50 1.32 -8.97 8.59
N HIS A 51 0.24 -9.17 9.33
CA HIS A 51 -1.11 -8.81 8.89
C HIS A 51 -1.67 -7.70 9.76
N GLY A 52 -2.17 -6.65 9.13
CA GLY A 52 -2.93 -5.59 9.77
C GLY A 52 -4.41 -5.72 9.44
N ILE A 53 -5.27 -5.48 10.44
CA ILE A 53 -6.72 -5.45 10.27
C ILE A 53 -7.25 -4.13 10.82
N ALA A 54 -8.08 -3.42 10.03
CA ALA A 54 -8.72 -2.18 10.42
C ALA A 54 -10.17 -2.11 9.92
N ASP A 55 -11.08 -1.58 10.73
CA ASP A 55 -12.47 -1.31 10.32
C ASP A 55 -12.54 -0.04 9.45
N GLY A 56 -13.45 -0.02 8.49
CA GLY A 56 -13.50 0.94 7.38
C GLY A 56 -14.84 1.62 7.18
#